data_AF-A0AAP0HQU7-F1
#
_entry.id   AF-A0AAP0HQU7-F1
#
_cell.length_a   1.000
_cell.length_b   1.000
_cell.length_c   1.000
_cell.angle_alpha   90.00
_cell.angle_beta   90.00
_cell.angle_gamma   90.00
#
_symmetry.space_group_name_H-M   'P 1'
#
loop_
_entity.id
_entity.type
_entity.pdbx_description
1 polymer ?
#
loop_
_entity_poly.entity_id
_entity_poly.type
_entity_poly.pdbx_seq_one_letter_code
_entity_poly.pdbx_strand_id
1 'polypeptide(L)'
;MARFERTIMYMVHINLLTQIAHDQDGEINKYGLISTSKLLLKSSNCYNNNKSLAAFVTTMTNPDELFMCGRLVGSLGGSKSCWELCQRKTVYEKMEKDEKWSKSSDGMHDHTINMVQALVDGLRREQVIDRSVKTLIDVGGNTGIASKEIYYVFSRI
;
A
#
# COMPACT_ATOMS: atom_id res chain seq x y z
N MET A 1 -30.84 3.99 1.25
CA MET A 1 -30.37 2.59 1.43
C MET A 1 -29.76 1.97 0.18
N ALA A 2 -30.48 1.91 -0.96
CA ALA A 2 -30.08 1.07 -2.11
C ALA A 2 -28.66 1.26 -2.71
N ARG A 3 -28.01 2.44 -2.58
CA ARG A 3 -26.63 2.64 -3.09
C ARG A 3 -25.58 1.92 -2.23
N PHE A 4 -25.69 2.06 -0.91
CA PHE A 4 -24.75 1.46 0.03
C PHE A 4 -24.81 -0.06 -0.03
N GLU A 5 -26.02 -0.60 -0.05
CA GLU A 5 -26.28 -2.04 -0.16
C GLU A 5 -25.70 -2.63 -1.45
N ARG A 6 -25.90 -1.98 -2.60
CA ARG A 6 -25.25 -2.40 -3.85
C ARG A 6 -23.73 -2.37 -3.77
N THR A 7 -23.14 -1.38 -3.11
CA THR A 7 -21.68 -1.33 -2.91
C THR A 7 -21.19 -2.49 -2.05
N ILE A 8 -21.89 -2.80 -0.95
CA ILE A 8 -21.54 -3.93 -0.08
C ILE A 8 -21.72 -5.26 -0.81
N MET A 9 -22.82 -5.45 -1.55
CA MET A 9 -23.03 -6.64 -2.36
C MET A 9 -21.93 -6.80 -3.43
N TYR A 10 -21.52 -5.70 -4.06
CA TYR A 10 -20.38 -5.73 -4.97
C TYR A 10 -19.08 -6.13 -4.25
N MET A 11 -18.83 -5.60 -3.05
CA MET A 11 -17.68 -6.00 -2.22
C MET A 11 -17.72 -7.47 -1.83
N VAL A 12 -18.90 -8.06 -1.59
CA VAL A 12 -19.06 -9.51 -1.41
C VAL A 12 -18.73 -10.25 -2.70
N HIS A 13 -19.27 -9.80 -3.84
CA HIS A 13 -19.04 -10.42 -5.15
C HIS A 13 -17.55 -10.45 -5.54
N ILE A 14 -16.78 -9.40 -5.24
CA ILE A 14 -15.33 -9.35 -5.50
C ILE A 14 -14.48 -9.95 -4.36
N ASN A 15 -15.10 -10.66 -3.41
CA ASN A 15 -14.43 -11.29 -2.27
C ASN A 15 -13.61 -10.31 -1.42
N LEU A 16 -14.15 -9.12 -1.12
CA LEU A 16 -13.64 -8.24 -0.06
C LEU A 16 -14.41 -8.41 1.25
N LEU A 17 -15.68 -8.78 1.17
CA LEU A 17 -16.51 -9.09 2.33
C LEU A 17 -17.12 -10.48 2.15
N THR A 18 -17.65 -11.03 3.23
CA THR A 18 -18.47 -12.25 3.19
C THR A 18 -19.84 -11.98 3.76
N GLN A 19 -20.83 -12.76 3.35
CA GLN A 19 -22.16 -12.71 3.92
C GLN A 19 -22.25 -13.66 5.12
N ILE A 20 -22.75 -13.18 6.26
CA ILE A 20 -22.80 -13.97 7.51
C ILE A 20 -24.22 -14.47 7.80
N ALA A 21 -25.26 -13.69 7.50
CA ALA A 21 -26.63 -14.06 7.84
C ALA A 21 -27.68 -13.45 6.90
N HIS A 22 -28.83 -14.09 6.90
CA HIS A 22 -30.09 -13.57 6.38
C HIS A 22 -31.03 -13.25 7.56
N ASP A 23 -31.95 -12.30 7.40
CA ASP A 23 -33.07 -12.12 8.31
C ASP A 23 -34.18 -13.16 8.05
N GLN A 24 -35.29 -13.04 8.78
CA GLN A 24 -36.41 -13.98 8.72
C GLN A 24 -37.14 -13.95 7.37
N ASP A 25 -36.95 -12.89 6.58
CA ASP A 25 -37.53 -12.70 5.25
C ASP A 25 -36.56 -13.13 4.13
N GLY A 26 -35.37 -13.61 4.49
CA GLY A 26 -34.33 -14.03 3.54
C GLY A 26 -33.43 -12.90 3.05
N GLU A 27 -33.57 -11.69 3.59
CA GLU A 27 -32.77 -10.53 3.20
C GLU A 27 -31.43 -10.48 3.94
N ILE A 28 -30.40 -9.96 3.28
CA ILE A 28 -29.04 -9.97 3.81
C ILE A 28 -28.89 -8.93 4.93
N ASN A 29 -28.74 -9.36 6.18
CA ASN A 29 -28.67 -8.43 7.32
C ASN A 29 -27.27 -8.26 7.92
N LYS A 30 -26.30 -9.13 7.61
CA LYS A 30 -24.94 -9.09 8.21
C LYS A 30 -23.83 -9.48 7.23
N TYR A 31 -22.75 -8.72 7.31
CA TYR A 31 -21.54 -8.91 6.52
C TYR A 31 -20.31 -9.08 7.42
N GLY A 32 -19.36 -9.87 6.96
CA GLY A 32 -18.11 -10.19 7.63
C GLY A 32 -16.90 -9.70 6.88
N LEU A 33 -15.84 -9.42 7.64
CA LEU A 33 -14.50 -9.23 7.10
C LEU A 33 -13.85 -10.59 6.85
N ILE A 34 -13.20 -10.72 5.70
CA ILE A 34 -12.34 -11.85 5.39
C ILE A 34 -10.87 -11.48 5.63
N SER A 35 -9.96 -12.44 5.48
CA SER A 35 -8.53 -12.22 5.71
C SER A 35 -7.96 -11.05 4.88
N THR A 36 -8.35 -10.93 3.61
CA THR A 36 -7.87 -9.84 2.73
C THR A 36 -8.37 -8.47 3.16
N SER A 37 -9.64 -8.33 3.54
CA SER A 37 -10.18 -7.03 3.97
C SER A 37 -9.64 -6.57 5.32
N LYS A 38 -9.17 -7.48 6.17
CA LYS A 38 -8.47 -7.10 7.41
C LYS A 38 -7.18 -6.32 7.13
N LEU A 39 -6.55 -6.49 5.97
CA LEU A 39 -5.37 -5.70 5.57
C LEU A 39 -5.72 -4.23 5.31
N LEU A 40 -6.99 -3.91 5.05
CA LEU A 40 -7.44 -2.53 4.83
C LEU A 40 -7.77 -1.80 6.13
N LEU A 41 -7.76 -2.49 7.27
CA LEU A 41 -8.10 -1.92 8.57
C LEU A 41 -6.85 -1.73 9.41
N LYS A 42 -6.85 -0.70 10.26
CA LYS A 42 -5.78 -0.50 11.24
C LYS A 42 -5.86 -1.62 12.29
N SER A 43 -4.78 -2.38 12.44
CA SER A 43 -4.65 -3.35 13.53
C SER A 43 -4.53 -2.64 14.88
N SER A 44 -5.43 -2.95 15.82
CA SER A 44 -5.43 -2.41 17.19
C SER A 44 -4.54 -3.19 18.17
N ASN A 45 -3.93 -4.30 17.76
CA ASN A 45 -3.04 -5.06 18.65
C ASN A 45 -1.67 -4.39 18.76
N CYS A 46 -1.28 -4.11 20.01
CA CYS A 46 -0.20 -3.25 20.51
C CYS A 46 1.23 -3.56 20.01
N TYR A 47 1.41 -4.57 19.16
CA TYR A 47 2.69 -4.97 18.58
C TYR A 47 2.79 -4.69 17.07
N ASN A 48 1.69 -4.35 16.40
CA ASN A 48 1.67 -4.03 14.97
C ASN A 48 1.21 -2.59 14.77
N ASN A 49 2.17 -1.65 14.78
CA ASN A 49 2.06 -0.23 14.45
C ASN A 49 1.02 0.12 13.36
N ASN A 50 -0.26 0.29 13.73
CA ASN A 50 -1.30 0.89 12.86
C ASN A 50 -1.33 0.35 11.41
N LYS A 51 -0.89 -0.89 11.18
CA LYS A 51 -0.63 -1.42 9.83
C LYS A 51 -1.95 -1.51 9.07
N SER A 52 -2.06 -0.79 7.97
CA SER A 52 -3.20 -0.82 7.04
C SER A 52 -2.68 -0.57 5.64
N LEU A 53 -3.26 -1.21 4.63
CA LEU A 53 -2.99 -0.91 3.22
C LEU A 53 -3.98 0.12 2.65
N ALA A 54 -4.89 0.66 3.45
CA ALA A 54 -5.92 1.58 2.95
C ALA A 54 -5.32 2.86 2.36
N ALA A 55 -4.30 3.45 3.00
CA ALA A 55 -3.63 4.63 2.46
C ALA A 55 -2.95 4.31 1.13
N PHE A 56 -2.23 3.18 1.05
CA PHE A 56 -1.61 2.72 -0.18
C PHE A 56 -2.61 2.51 -1.32
N VAL A 57 -3.72 1.80 -1.06
CA VAL A 57 -4.78 1.60 -2.05
C VAL A 57 -5.37 2.94 -2.50
N THR A 58 -5.57 3.89 -1.57
CA THR A 58 -6.06 5.23 -1.91
C THR A 58 -5.09 5.99 -2.81
N THR A 59 -3.79 5.89 -2.57
CA THR A 59 -2.76 6.46 -3.45
C THR A 59 -2.83 5.81 -4.84
N MET A 60 -2.83 4.49 -4.93
CA MET A 60 -2.85 3.76 -6.21
C MET A 60 -4.15 3.93 -7.01
N THR A 61 -5.25 4.28 -6.34
CA THR A 61 -6.56 4.56 -6.96
C THR A 61 -6.85 6.06 -7.08
N ASN A 62 -5.88 6.92 -6.80
CA ASN A 62 -6.00 8.34 -7.04
C ASN A 62 -6.25 8.60 -8.53
N PRO A 63 -7.17 9.50 -8.89
CA PRO A 63 -7.43 9.84 -10.29
C PRO A 63 -6.20 10.19 -11.11
N ASP A 64 -5.20 10.89 -10.56
CA ASP A 64 -4.01 11.24 -11.34
C ASP A 64 -3.14 9.99 -11.65
N GLU A 65 -3.11 9.00 -10.74
CA GLU A 65 -2.46 7.70 -10.97
C GLU A 65 -3.21 6.93 -12.06
N LEU A 66 -4.53 6.79 -11.92
CA LEU A 66 -5.36 6.02 -12.86
C LEU A 66 -5.39 6.66 -14.26
N PHE A 67 -5.30 7.99 -14.35
CA PHE A 67 -5.30 8.69 -15.63
C PHE A 67 -4.07 8.33 -16.48
N MET A 68 -2.95 7.93 -15.86
CA MET A 68 -1.79 7.42 -16.58
C MET A 68 -2.08 6.17 -17.39
N CYS A 69 -3.00 5.30 -16.93
CA CYS A 69 -3.36 4.09 -17.65
C CYS A 69 -3.88 4.41 -19.06
N GLY A 70 -4.53 5.57 -19.25
CA GLY A 70 -4.99 6.05 -20.55
C GLY A 70 -3.88 6.48 -21.51
N ARG A 71 -2.63 6.63 -21.04
CA ARG A 71 -1.46 7.02 -21.85
C ARG A 71 -0.40 5.92 -21.98
N LEU A 72 -0.67 4.72 -21.49
CA LEU A 72 0.24 3.56 -21.57
C LEU A 72 0.81 3.36 -22.96
N VAL A 73 -0.04 3.28 -23.98
CA VAL A 73 0.37 3.07 -25.39
C VAL A 73 1.29 4.20 -25.88
N GLY A 74 1.00 5.45 -25.49
CA GLY A 74 1.80 6.61 -25.90
C GLY A 74 3.22 6.64 -25.31
N SER A 75 3.45 5.91 -24.21
CA SER A 75 4.78 5.82 -23.58
C SER A 75 5.69 4.76 -24.22
N LEU A 76 5.14 3.78 -24.94
CA LEU A 76 5.89 2.62 -25.45
C LEU A 76 6.96 2.99 -26.50
N GLY A 77 6.82 4.13 -27.18
CA GLY A 77 7.76 4.59 -28.21
C GLY A 77 8.46 5.90 -27.89
N GLY A 78 8.31 6.43 -26.67
CA GLY A 78 8.75 7.79 -26.31
C GLY A 78 9.85 7.84 -25.24
N SER A 79 10.52 8.98 -25.15
CA SER A 79 11.49 9.30 -24.09
C SER A 79 10.85 9.75 -22.77
N LYS A 80 9.50 9.82 -22.70
CA LYS A 80 8.73 10.33 -21.56
C LYS A 80 7.88 9.23 -20.96
N SER A 81 7.79 9.20 -19.64
CA SER A 81 6.92 8.29 -18.88
C SER A 81 5.43 8.61 -19.10
N CYS A 82 4.55 7.65 -18.81
CA CYS A 82 3.09 7.87 -18.80
C CYS A 82 2.69 9.08 -17.92
N TRP A 83 3.36 9.21 -16.77
CA TRP A 83 3.14 10.31 -15.84
C TRP A 83 3.43 11.66 -16.51
N GLU A 84 4.60 11.80 -17.13
CA GLU A 84 5.00 13.04 -17.79
C GLU A 84 4.12 13.39 -19.00
N LEU A 85 3.63 12.38 -19.72
CA LEU A 85 2.67 12.56 -20.80
C LEU A 85 1.31 13.08 -20.30
N CYS A 86 0.86 12.66 -19.11
CA CYS A 86 -0.38 13.11 -18.50
C CYS A 86 -0.25 14.48 -17.82
N GLN A 87 0.75 14.63 -16.95
CA GLN A 87 0.85 15.70 -15.97
C GLN A 87 1.81 16.82 -16.40
N ARG A 88 2.56 16.62 -17.50
CA ARG A 88 3.57 17.56 -18.05
C ARG A 88 4.66 17.96 -17.05
N LYS A 89 4.84 17.14 -16.01
CA LYS A 89 5.78 17.28 -14.91
C LYS A 89 6.17 15.88 -14.48
N THR A 90 7.29 15.72 -13.79
CA THR A 90 7.65 14.49 -13.12
C THR A 90 6.78 14.26 -11.87
N VAL A 91 6.77 13.03 -11.35
CA VAL A 91 6.05 12.71 -10.10
C VAL A 91 6.63 13.48 -8.91
N TYR A 92 7.95 13.63 -8.86
CA TYR A 92 8.65 14.35 -7.79
C TYR A 92 8.29 15.84 -7.77
N GLU A 93 8.25 16.48 -8.94
CA GLU A 93 7.83 17.90 -9.05
C GLU A 93 6.37 18.11 -8.61
N LYS A 94 5.51 17.10 -8.77
CA LYS A 94 4.13 17.15 -8.27
C LYS A 94 4.10 16.98 -6.76
N MET A 95 4.82 15.99 -6.21
CA MET A 95 4.90 15.73 -4.77
C MET A 95 5.45 16.92 -3.98
N GLU A 96 6.42 17.64 -4.54
CA GLU A 96 7.00 18.83 -3.89
C GLU A 96 6.03 20.02 -3.83
N LYS A 97 5.17 20.17 -4.84
CA LYS A 97 4.31 21.35 -5.02
C LYS A 97 2.86 21.18 -4.56
N ASP A 98 2.45 19.96 -4.26
CA ASP A 98 1.06 19.63 -3.89
C ASP A 98 1.02 18.87 -2.56
N GLU A 99 0.59 19.55 -1.51
CA GLU A 99 0.50 19.01 -0.14
C GLU A 99 -0.47 17.83 -0.03
N LYS A 100 -1.43 17.68 -0.95
CA LYS A 100 -2.28 16.47 -0.98
C LYS A 100 -1.52 15.26 -1.50
N TRP A 101 -0.56 15.49 -2.38
CA TRP A 101 0.31 14.47 -2.95
C TRP A 101 1.52 14.13 -2.07
N SER A 102 1.96 15.06 -1.22
CA SER A 102 2.98 14.74 -0.21
C SER A 102 2.49 13.68 0.78
N LYS A 103 1.18 13.60 1.04
CA LYS A 103 0.53 12.52 1.82
C LYS A 103 0.58 11.14 1.15
N SER A 104 0.97 11.04 -0.13
CA SER A 104 1.28 9.74 -0.76
C SER A 104 2.47 9.04 -0.08
N SER A 105 3.29 9.79 0.68
CA SER A 105 4.30 9.21 1.57
C SER A 105 3.68 8.31 2.64
N ASP A 106 2.46 8.58 3.11
CA ASP A 106 1.72 7.72 4.07
C ASP A 106 1.39 6.36 3.43
N GLY A 107 1.01 6.36 2.14
CA GLY A 107 0.76 5.12 1.40
C GLY A 107 2.02 4.25 1.24
N MET A 108 3.16 4.87 0.90
CA MET A 108 4.44 4.16 0.77
C MET A 108 5.00 3.71 2.13
N HIS A 109 4.79 4.51 3.18
CA HIS A 109 5.10 4.18 4.57
C HIS A 109 4.33 2.91 4.99
N ASP A 110 3.02 2.92 4.82
CA ASP A 110 2.12 1.81 5.17
C ASP A 110 2.47 0.53 4.41
N HIS A 111 2.72 0.63 3.10
CA HIS A 111 3.15 -0.50 2.29
C HIS A 111 4.49 -1.08 2.80
N THR A 112 5.47 -0.22 3.05
CA THR A 112 6.80 -0.64 3.53
C THR A 112 6.72 -1.34 4.88
N ILE A 113 5.94 -0.82 5.82
CA ILE A 113 5.74 -1.45 7.14
C ILE A 113 5.14 -2.87 7.03
N ASN A 114 4.29 -3.12 6.03
CA ASN A 114 3.71 -4.43 5.80
C ASN A 114 4.72 -5.41 5.19
N MET A 115 5.63 -4.95 4.33
CA MET A 115 6.54 -5.81 3.57
C MET A 115 7.90 -6.02 4.25
N VAL A 116 8.36 -5.06 5.07
CA VAL A 116 9.73 -5.02 5.58
C VAL A 116 10.12 -6.26 6.40
N GLN A 117 9.16 -6.87 7.12
CA GLN A 117 9.43 -8.09 7.88
C GLN A 117 9.82 -9.26 6.97
N ALA A 118 9.12 -9.44 5.85
CA ALA A 118 9.44 -10.48 4.88
C ALA A 118 10.80 -10.23 4.22
N LEU A 119 11.13 -8.96 3.93
CA LEU A 119 12.46 -8.57 3.45
C LEU A 119 13.55 -8.95 4.46
N VAL A 120 13.38 -8.55 5.72
CA VAL A 120 14.31 -8.85 6.82
C VAL A 120 14.53 -10.36 6.98
N ASP A 121 13.45 -11.14 6.96
CA ASP A 121 13.53 -12.59 7.12
C ASP A 121 14.25 -13.24 5.93
N GLY A 122 14.03 -12.73 4.72
CA GLY A 122 14.78 -13.10 3.53
C GLY A 122 16.27 -12.78 3.66
N LEU A 123 16.63 -11.54 3.99
CA LEU A 123 18.02 -11.10 4.19
C LEU A 123 18.75 -11.95 5.24
N ARG A 124 18.05 -12.32 6.32
CA ARG A 124 18.61 -13.17 7.38
C ARG A 124 18.85 -14.59 6.88
N ARG A 125 17.86 -15.17 6.17
CA ARG A 125 17.96 -16.53 5.64
C ARG A 125 19.11 -16.67 4.65
N GLU A 126 19.26 -15.70 3.75
CA GLU A 126 20.30 -15.68 2.73
C GLU A 126 21.66 -15.16 3.25
N GLN A 127 21.74 -14.76 4.53
CA GLN A 127 22.94 -14.21 5.17
C GLN A 127 23.57 -13.04 4.40
N VAL A 128 22.74 -12.24 3.72
CA VAL A 128 23.20 -11.10 2.89
C VAL A 128 23.83 -10.01 3.76
N ILE A 129 23.29 -9.80 4.96
CA ILE A 129 23.83 -8.87 5.95
C ILE A 129 24.42 -9.69 7.09
N ASP A 130 25.75 -9.73 7.14
CA ASP A 130 26.52 -10.43 8.16
C ASP A 130 27.39 -9.44 8.97
N ARG A 131 28.28 -9.97 9.81
CA ARG A 131 29.18 -9.17 10.67
C ARG A 131 30.17 -8.30 9.89
N SER A 132 30.41 -8.56 8.60
CA SER A 132 31.30 -7.77 7.77
C SER A 132 30.66 -6.45 7.34
N VAL A 133 29.34 -6.39 7.24
CA VAL A 133 28.61 -5.17 6.90
C VAL A 133 28.61 -4.21 8.09
N LYS A 134 29.35 -3.10 7.95
CA LYS A 134 29.45 -2.07 8.99
C LYS A 134 28.53 -0.88 8.77
N THR A 135 28.14 -0.64 7.53
CA THR A 135 27.34 0.52 7.13
C THR A 135 26.27 0.10 6.16
N LEU A 136 25.04 0.53 6.41
CA LEU A 136 23.90 0.39 5.50
C LEU A 136 23.44 1.79 5.10
N ILE A 137 23.33 2.06 3.80
CA ILE A 137 22.83 3.33 3.27
C ILE A 137 21.57 3.05 2.45
N ASP A 138 20.45 3.65 2.88
CA ASP A 138 19.14 3.53 2.25
C ASP A 138 18.90 4.72 1.31
N VAL A 139 19.44 4.60 0.09
CA VAL A 139 19.34 5.64 -0.93
C VAL A 139 17.90 5.73 -1.43
N GLY A 140 17.25 6.87 -1.21
CA GLY A 140 15.83 7.04 -1.57
C GLY A 140 14.85 6.43 -0.57
N GLY A 141 15.30 6.10 0.66
CA GLY A 141 14.49 5.44 1.70
C GLY A 141 13.29 6.22 2.24
N ASN A 142 13.08 7.46 1.77
CA ASN A 142 11.96 8.33 2.15
C ASN A 142 11.85 8.50 3.68
N THR A 143 10.91 7.81 4.32
CA THR A 143 10.65 7.86 5.77
C THR A 143 11.65 7.06 6.60
N GLY A 144 12.52 6.26 5.98
CA GLY A 144 13.56 5.48 6.65
C GLY A 144 13.05 4.27 7.44
N ILE A 145 11.80 3.85 7.25
CA ILE A 145 11.25 2.67 7.95
C ILE A 145 12.06 1.42 7.60
N ALA A 146 12.35 1.21 6.32
CA ALA A 146 13.01 -0.01 5.87
C ALA A 146 14.39 -0.16 6.52
N SER A 147 15.22 0.86 6.40
CA SER A 147 16.53 0.93 7.06
C SER A 147 16.46 0.79 8.58
N LYS A 148 15.47 1.42 9.23
CA LYS A 148 15.29 1.32 10.69
C LYS A 148 15.00 -0.11 11.14
N GLU A 149 14.08 -0.81 10.47
CA GLU A 149 13.72 -2.20 10.82
C GLU A 149 14.87 -3.17 10.53
N ILE A 150 15.56 -3.01 9.39
CA ILE A 150 16.77 -3.78 9.08
C ILE A 150 17.82 -3.53 10.17
N TYR A 151 18.10 -2.28 10.52
CA TYR A 151 19.06 -1.95 11.56
C TYR A 151 18.70 -2.61 12.89
N TYR A 152 17.46 -2.55 13.36
CA TYR A 152 17.08 -3.17 14.64
C TYR A 152 17.29 -4.67 14.67
N VAL A 153 17.09 -5.32 13.54
CA VAL A 153 17.22 -6.77 13.44
C VAL A 153 18.67 -7.21 13.36
N PHE A 154 19.49 -6.52 12.55
CA PHE A 154 20.87 -6.91 12.27
C PHE A 154 21.91 -6.27 13.21
N SER A 155 21.54 -5.22 13.97
CA SER A 155 22.41 -4.62 15.00
C SER A 155 22.71 -5.53 16.19
N ARG A 156 22.04 -6.68 16.29
CA ARG A 156 22.18 -7.65 17.38
C ARG A 156 23.02 -8.88 17.02
N ILE A 157 23.61 -8.92 15.83
CA ILE A 157 24.36 -10.07 15.28
C ILE A 157 25.87 -9.80 15.32
#